data_AF-A0A438EZ69-F1
#
_entry.id   AF-A0A438EZ69-F1
#
_cell.length_a   1.000
_cell.length_b   1.000
_cell.length_c   1.000
_cell.angle_alpha   90.00
_cell.angle_beta   90.00
_cell.angle_gamma   90.00
#
_symmetry.space_group_name_H-M   'P 1'
#
loop_
_entity.id
_entity.type
_entity.pdbx_description
1 polymer ?
#
loop_
_entity_poly.entity_id
_entity_poly.type
_entity_poly.pdbx_seq_one_letter_code
_entity_poly.pdbx_strand_id
1 'polypeptide(L)'
;MGVYQPDAVVLQCGADSLSGDRLGCFNLSVNGHADCLRFLRSFNVPLMVLGGGGYTIRNVARCWCYETAVAVGVEPDNKLPYNEYYEYFGPDYTLHIEPCNMENQNSPKDLEKIR
;
A
#
# COMPACT_ATOMS: atom_id res chain seq x y z
N MET A 1 -14.45 6.59 12.44
CA MET A 1 -13.99 7.22 13.69
C MET A 1 -15.06 8.08 14.36
N GLY A 2 -15.76 9.00 13.68
CA GLY A 2 -16.76 9.87 14.33
C GLY A 2 -18.05 9.17 14.84
N VAL A 3 -18.49 8.10 14.18
CA VAL A 3 -19.72 7.37 14.55
C VAL A 3 -19.42 6.12 15.39
N TYR A 4 -18.69 5.15 14.81
CA TYR A 4 -18.44 3.86 15.47
C TYR A 4 -17.50 3.92 16.68
N GLN A 5 -16.61 4.93 16.74
CA GLN A 5 -15.67 5.17 17.86
C GLN A 5 -14.97 3.89 18.38
N PRO A 6 -14.16 3.21 17.54
CA PRO A 6 -13.52 1.97 17.93
C PRO A 6 -12.40 2.18 18.97
N ASP A 7 -12.29 1.26 19.93
CA ASP A 7 -11.16 1.20 20.86
C ASP A 7 -9.90 0.53 20.29
N ALA A 8 -10.04 -0.20 19.18
CA ALA A 8 -8.94 -0.84 18.47
C ALA A 8 -9.28 -1.02 16.97
N VAL A 9 -8.25 -1.05 16.13
CA VAL A 9 -8.37 -1.26 14.68
C VAL A 9 -7.50 -2.44 14.26
N VAL A 10 -8.07 -3.29 13.40
CA VAL A 10 -7.32 -4.30 12.64
C VAL A 10 -7.37 -3.87 11.18
N LEU A 11 -6.23 -3.52 10.61
CA LEU A 11 -6.08 -3.12 9.21
C LEU A 11 -5.45 -4.27 8.43
N GLN A 12 -6.17 -4.76 7.43
CA GLN A 12 -5.66 -5.71 6.44
C GLN A 12 -5.07 -4.92 5.27
N CYS A 13 -3.77 -5.08 5.01
CA CYS A 13 -3.00 -4.38 3.98
C CYS A 13 -2.75 -5.29 2.78
N GLY A 14 -3.81 -5.81 2.17
CA GLY A 14 -3.72 -6.55 0.90
C GLY A 14 -3.05 -5.72 -0.19
N ALA A 15 -1.98 -6.26 -0.76
CA ALA A 15 -1.14 -5.61 -1.77
C ALA A 15 -1.57 -5.93 -3.21
N ASP A 16 -2.65 -6.70 -3.40
CA ASP A 16 -3.24 -6.98 -4.72
C ASP A 16 -4.02 -5.78 -5.31
N SER A 17 -4.25 -4.74 -4.53
CA SER A 17 -4.78 -3.45 -5.03
C SER A 17 -3.72 -2.57 -5.72
N LEU A 18 -2.45 -2.96 -5.65
CA LEU A 18 -1.36 -2.22 -6.29
C LEU A 18 -1.38 -2.36 -7.81
N SER A 19 -0.84 -1.34 -8.46
CA SER A 19 -0.59 -1.34 -9.90
C SER A 19 0.31 -2.52 -10.31
N GLY A 20 -0.05 -3.17 -11.41
CA GLY A 20 0.71 -4.28 -11.98
C GLY A 20 0.65 -5.57 -11.15
N ASP A 21 -0.34 -5.72 -10.26
CA ASP A 21 -0.63 -7.01 -9.65
C ASP A 21 -1.08 -8.05 -10.70
N ARG A 22 -0.86 -9.35 -10.44
CA ARG A 22 -1.23 -10.42 -11.38
C ARG A 22 -2.72 -10.73 -11.40
N LEU A 23 -3.43 -10.53 -10.28
CA LEU A 23 -4.86 -10.82 -10.16
C LEU A 23 -5.68 -9.55 -9.96
N GLY A 24 -5.12 -8.55 -9.28
CA GLY A 24 -5.74 -7.25 -9.09
C GLY A 24 -5.84 -6.42 -10.37
N CYS A 25 -6.86 -5.58 -10.43
CA CYS A 25 -7.13 -4.67 -11.55
C CYS A 25 -7.07 -3.19 -11.17
N PHE A 26 -6.56 -2.87 -9.98
CA PHE A 26 -6.38 -1.50 -9.52
C PHE A 26 -5.04 -0.93 -9.96
N ASN A 27 -4.87 0.39 -9.76
CA ASN A 27 -3.70 1.14 -10.22
C ASN A 27 -3.06 1.98 -9.10
N LEU A 28 -3.03 1.46 -7.86
CA LEU A 28 -2.45 2.17 -6.73
C LEU A 28 -0.92 2.10 -6.73
N SER A 29 -0.27 3.19 -6.34
CA SER A 29 1.14 3.18 -5.97
C SER A 29 1.32 2.70 -4.52
N VAL A 30 2.54 2.30 -4.17
CA VAL A 30 2.89 1.97 -2.77
C VAL A 30 2.64 3.16 -1.83
N ASN A 31 2.86 4.39 -2.30
CA ASN A 31 2.62 5.59 -1.50
C ASN A 31 1.13 5.82 -1.23
N GLY A 32 0.29 5.73 -2.26
CA GLY A 32 -1.15 5.92 -2.12
C GLY A 32 -1.80 4.82 -1.28
N HIS A 33 -1.28 3.59 -1.35
CA HIS A 33 -1.71 2.50 -0.49
C HIS A 33 -1.34 2.74 0.98
N ALA A 34 -0.09 3.14 1.24
CA ALA A 34 0.39 3.46 2.59
C ALA A 34 -0.26 4.71 3.22
N ASP A 35 -0.83 5.61 2.41
CA ASP A 35 -1.61 6.75 2.92
C ASP A 35 -2.84 6.31 3.74
N CYS A 36 -3.44 5.16 3.40
CA CYS A 36 -4.52 4.57 4.20
C CYS A 36 -4.02 4.18 5.61
N LEU A 37 -2.84 3.57 5.70
CA LEU A 37 -2.20 3.26 6.97
C LEU A 37 -1.83 4.53 7.74
N ARG A 38 -1.28 5.56 7.08
CA ARG A 38 -0.99 6.87 7.71
C ARG A 38 -2.24 7.49 8.31
N PHE A 39 -3.34 7.48 7.56
CA PHE A 39 -4.62 8.00 8.00
C PHE A 39 -5.11 7.27 9.25
N LEU A 40 -5.12 5.94 9.25
CA LEU A 40 -5.57 5.16 10.41
C LEU A 40 -4.64 5.30 11.63
N ARG A 41 -3.33 5.33 11.41
CA ARG A 41 -2.33 5.59 12.45
C ARG A 41 -2.53 6.96 13.12
N SER A 42 -3.00 7.96 12.38
CA SER A 42 -3.21 9.32 12.91
C SER A 42 -4.26 9.42 14.03
N PHE A 43 -5.16 8.43 14.14
CA PHE A 43 -6.17 8.39 15.20
C PHE A 43 -5.64 7.88 16.54
N ASN A 44 -4.40 7.35 16.56
CA ASN A 44 -3.70 6.96 17.77
C ASN A 44 -4.48 5.98 18.68
N VAL A 45 -5.19 5.04 18.07
CA VAL A 45 -5.79 3.88 18.74
C VAL A 45 -4.92 2.64 18.51
N PRO A 46 -4.97 1.62 19.39
CA PRO A 46 -4.34 0.33 19.15
C PRO A 46 -4.61 -0.17 17.72
N LEU A 47 -3.54 -0.36 16.95
CA LEU A 47 -3.61 -0.72 15.53
C LEU A 47 -2.82 -2.01 15.29
N MET A 48 -3.51 -3.05 14.82
CA MET A 48 -2.90 -4.27 14.32
C MET A 48 -2.89 -4.25 12.80
N VAL A 49 -1.71 -4.36 12.20
CA VAL A 49 -1.53 -4.38 10.73
C VAL A 49 -1.29 -5.82 10.29
N LEU A 50 -2.07 -6.29 9.32
CA LEU A 50 -1.98 -7.61 8.73
C LEU A 50 -1.62 -7.50 7.25
N GLY A 51 -1.03 -8.56 6.68
CA GLY A 51 -0.84 -8.69 5.24
C GLY A 51 -2.15 -9.03 4.51
N GLY A 52 -2.06 -9.85 3.46
CA GLY A 52 -3.21 -10.19 2.64
C GLY A 52 -2.88 -10.82 1.31
N GLY A 53 -3.76 -10.61 0.33
CA GLY A 53 -3.49 -10.91 -1.08
C GLY A 53 -2.36 -10.03 -1.64
N GLY A 54 -1.81 -10.44 -2.76
CA GLY A 54 -0.67 -9.80 -3.40
C GLY A 54 0.10 -10.82 -4.23
N TYR A 55 0.03 -10.71 -5.54
CA TYR A 55 0.38 -11.78 -6.47
C TYR A 55 1.52 -11.40 -7.41
N THR A 56 1.87 -10.11 -7.49
CA THR A 56 3.19 -9.64 -7.95
C THR A 56 4.14 -9.52 -6.76
N ILE A 57 4.78 -10.65 -6.37
CA ILE A 57 5.55 -10.80 -5.12
C ILE A 57 6.61 -9.70 -4.86
N ARG A 58 7.20 -9.13 -5.91
CA ARG A 58 8.19 -8.05 -5.80
C ARG A 58 7.54 -6.75 -5.31
N ASN A 59 6.32 -6.48 -5.75
CA ASN A 59 5.55 -5.31 -5.32
C ASN A 59 4.98 -5.53 -3.92
N VAL A 60 4.63 -6.77 -3.56
CA VAL A 60 4.25 -7.14 -2.19
C VAL A 60 5.39 -6.83 -1.22
N ALA A 61 6.61 -7.28 -1.53
CA ALA A 61 7.78 -7.02 -0.70
C ALA A 61 8.04 -5.51 -0.53
N ARG A 62 7.92 -4.73 -1.61
CA ARG A 62 8.03 -3.26 -1.58
C ARG A 62 6.96 -2.61 -0.70
N CYS A 63 5.71 -3.01 -0.89
CA CYS A 63 4.55 -2.47 -0.18
C CYS A 63 4.69 -2.64 1.32
N TRP A 64 4.84 -3.88 1.78
CA TRP A 64 4.89 -4.18 3.20
C TRP A 64 6.17 -3.66 3.86
N CYS A 65 7.29 -3.57 3.12
CA CYS A 65 8.49 -2.86 3.59
C CYS A 65 8.18 -1.38 3.87
N TYR A 66 7.56 -0.69 2.93
CA TYR A 66 7.22 0.73 3.07
C TYR A 66 6.16 0.98 4.14
N GLU A 67 5.09 0.17 4.18
CA GLU A 67 4.06 0.26 5.20
C GLU A 67 4.60 -0.03 6.61
N THR A 68 5.58 -0.94 6.74
CA THR A 68 6.29 -1.14 8.01
C THR A 68 7.04 0.13 8.42
N ALA A 69 7.75 0.77 7.48
CA ALA A 69 8.44 2.03 7.75
C ALA A 69 7.46 3.14 8.20
N VAL A 70 6.30 3.24 7.54
CA VAL A 70 5.21 4.13 7.95
C VAL A 70 4.68 3.82 9.35
N ALA A 71 4.49 2.55 9.69
CA ALA A 71 4.01 2.14 11.01
C ALA A 71 4.97 2.59 12.13
N VAL A 72 6.28 2.43 11.90
CA VAL A 72 7.33 2.82 12.86
C VAL A 72 7.75 4.30 12.75
N GLY A 73 7.17 5.06 11.81
CA GLY A 73 7.44 6.50 11.66
C GLY A 73 8.80 6.82 11.05
N VAL A 74 9.29 5.98 10.13
CA VAL A 74 10.55 6.14 9.40
C VAL A 74 10.26 6.35 7.91
N GLU A 75 10.99 7.28 7.27
CA GLU A 75 10.98 7.43 5.82
C GLU A 75 12.25 6.81 5.23
N PRO A 76 12.15 5.70 4.47
CA PRO A 76 13.30 5.03 3.87
C PRO A 76 13.77 5.73 2.59
N ASP A 77 15.01 5.46 2.17
CA ASP A 77 15.46 5.81 0.82
C ASP A 77 14.69 4.98 -0.22
N ASN A 78 14.42 5.58 -1.38
CA ASN A 78 13.80 4.87 -2.50
C ASN A 78 14.76 3.84 -3.12
N LYS A 79 16.09 4.00 -2.99
CA LYS A 79 17.04 2.99 -3.45
C LYS A 79 17.04 1.79 -2.52
N LEU A 80 16.82 0.60 -3.08
CA LEU A 80 16.85 -0.63 -2.30
C LEU A 80 18.27 -0.93 -1.82
N PRO A 81 18.46 -1.32 -0.56
CA PRO A 81 19.74 -1.84 -0.10
C PRO A 81 19.99 -3.23 -0.70
N TYR A 82 21.26 -3.57 -0.89
CA TYR A 82 21.65 -4.92 -1.29
C TYR A 82 21.14 -5.96 -0.28
N ASN A 83 20.60 -7.06 -0.80
CA ASN A 83 20.09 -8.18 -0.03
C ASN A 83 20.14 -9.46 -0.90
N GLU A 84 19.87 -10.62 -0.31
CA GLU A 84 19.90 -11.92 -0.99
C GLU A 84 19.00 -11.98 -2.25
N TYR A 85 17.89 -11.23 -2.25
CA TYR A 85 16.91 -11.20 -3.34
C TYR A 85 17.03 -9.96 -4.22
N TYR A 86 18.14 -9.20 -4.13
CA TYR A 86 18.28 -7.89 -4.78
C TYR A 86 17.98 -7.92 -6.29
N GLU A 87 18.45 -8.96 -6.99
CA GLU A 87 18.23 -9.11 -8.44
C GLU A 87 16.77 -9.29 -8.85
N TYR A 88 15.88 -9.63 -7.92
CA TYR A 88 14.45 -9.69 -8.23
C TYR A 88 13.90 -8.30 -8.58
N PHE A 89 14.47 -7.25 -7.99
CA PHE A 89 13.95 -5.88 -8.07
C PHE A 89 14.48 -5.07 -9.26
N GLY A 90 15.26 -5.70 -10.14
CA GLY A 90 15.73 -5.09 -11.38
C GLY A 90 14.59 -4.77 -12.37
N PRO A 91 14.83 -3.84 -13.31
CA PRO A 91 16.11 -3.14 -13.53
C PRO A 91 16.30 -1.89 -12.66
N ASP A 92 15.25 -1.42 -11.98
CA ASP A 92 15.26 -0.11 -11.33
C ASP A 92 15.86 -0.14 -9.91
N TYR A 93 15.71 -1.28 -9.22
CA TYR A 93 16.18 -1.48 -7.84
C TYR A 93 15.64 -0.40 -6.86
N THR A 94 14.41 0.05 -7.10
CA THR A 94 13.70 1.04 -6.27
C THR A 94 12.61 0.41 -5.40
N LEU A 95 12.26 1.10 -4.32
CA LEU A 95 11.19 0.75 -3.40
C LEU A 95 9.82 1.13 -3.96
N HIS A 96 9.68 2.33 -4.51
CA HIS A 96 8.41 2.80 -5.06
C HIS A 96 8.15 2.23 -6.46
N ILE A 97 6.87 1.96 -6.71
CA ILE A 97 6.33 1.57 -8.02
C ILE A 97 5.46 2.71 -8.54
N GLU A 98 5.55 2.96 -9.85
CA GLU A 98 4.71 3.93 -10.53
C GLU A 98 3.41 3.29 -11.02
N PRO A 99 2.28 4.01 -10.97
CA PRO A 99 1.07 3.62 -11.67
C PRO A 99 1.32 3.45 -13.18
N CYS A 100 0.57 2.56 -13.81
CA CYS A 100 0.58 2.40 -15.26
C CYS A 100 -0.46 3.30 -15.95
N ASN A 101 -0.42 3.38 -17.28
CA ASN A 101 -1.38 4.14 -18.10
C ASN A 101 -2.79 3.50 -18.19
N MET A 102 -3.22 2.79 -17.15
CA MET A 102 -4.56 2.20 -17.07
C MET A 102 -5.61 3.30 -16.88
N GLU A 103 -6.66 3.25 -17.69
CA GLU A 103 -7.78 4.20 -17.57
C GLU A 103 -8.54 3.99 -16.26
N ASN A 104 -8.76 5.09 -15.52
CA ASN A 104 -9.58 5.07 -14.33
C ASN A 104 -11.08 5.19 -14.70
N GLN A 105 -11.81 4.09 -14.57
CA GLN A 105 -13.25 4.03 -14.87
C GLN A 105 -14.14 4.53 -13.72
N ASN A 106 -13.56 4.96 -12.60
CA ASN A 106 -14.29 5.50 -11.45
C ASN A 106 -14.59 6.98 -11.66
N SER A 107 -15.78 7.30 -12.18
CA SER A 107 -16.19 8.70 -12.35
C SER A 107 -16.44 9.36 -10.98
N PRO A 108 -16.11 10.66 -10.81
CA PRO A 108 -16.39 11.38 -9.56
C PRO A 108 -17.88 11.34 -9.17
N LYS A 109 -18.77 11.36 -10.17
CA LYS A 109 -20.22 11.29 -9.96
C LYS A 109 -20.65 9.96 -9.35
N ASP A 110 -20.03 8.85 -9.76
CA ASP A 110 -20.41 7.54 -9.24
C ASP A 110 -19.82 7.30 -7.85
N LEU A 111 -18.61 7.80 -7.58
CA LEU A 111 -18.02 7.76 -6.24
C LEU A 111 -18.86 8.54 -5.22
N GLU A 112 -19.36 9.74 -5.57
CA GLU A 112 -20.17 10.56 -4.66
C GLU A 112 -21.52 9.92 -4.33
N LYS A 113 -22.09 9.09 -5.21
CA LYS A 113 -23.35 8.38 -4.91
C LYS A 113 -23.19 7.30 -3.84
N ILE A 114 -21.98 6.80 -3.61
CA ILE A 114 -21.71 5.68 -2.70
C ILE A 114 -21.24 6.17 -1.32
N ARG A 115 -20.63 7.36 -1.25
CA ARG A 115 -20.06 7.94 -0.03
C ARG A 115 -21.12 8.28 1.02
#